data_AF-A0A0F9JU41-F1
#
_entry.id   AF-A0A0F9JU41-F1
#
_cell.length_a   1.000
_cell.length_b   1.000
_cell.length_c   1.000
_cell.angle_alpha   90.00
_cell.angle_beta   90.00
_cell.angle_gamma   90.00
#
_symmetry.space_group_name_H-M   'P 1'
#
loop_
_entity.id
_entity.type
_entity.pdbx_description
1 polymer ?
#
loop_
_entity_poly.entity_id
_entity_poly.type
_entity_poly.pdbx_seq_one_letter_code
_entity_poly.pdbx_strand_id
1 'polypeptide(L)' 'MSMKEAIGKFIHPNSFVFFGGVGNGMTFSAAHEIIRQNKRNLKVTKCGGGIMFDQL' A
#
# COMPACT_ATOMS: atom_id res chain seq x y z
N MET A 1 13.61 9.17 -5.06
CA MET A 1 12.99 7.87 -5.40
C MET A 1 11.54 8.12 -5.77
N SER A 2 11.14 7.70 -6.95
CA SER A 2 9.74 7.69 -7.38
C SER A 2 8.95 6.60 -6.65
N MET A 3 7.62 6.71 -6.64
CA MET A 3 6.79 5.69 -6.00
C MET A 3 6.96 4.31 -6.66
N LYS A 4 7.10 4.29 -8.00
CA LYS A 4 7.41 3.09 -8.78
C LYS A 4 8.67 2.40 -8.27
N GLU A 5 9.75 3.14 -8.11
CA GLU A 5 11.02 2.60 -7.60
C GLU A 5 10.89 2.11 -6.15
N ALA A 6 10.18 2.86 -5.30
CA ALA A 6 9.98 2.51 -3.89
C ALA A 6 9.22 1.19 -3.72
N ILE A 7 8.07 1.06 -4.36
CA ILE A 7 7.24 -0.16 -4.30
C ILE A 7 7.98 -1.33 -4.94
N GLY A 8 8.68 -1.09 -6.05
CA GLY A 8 9.47 -2.11 -6.73
C GLY A 8 10.56 -2.70 -5.84
N LYS A 9 11.26 -1.83 -5.10
CA LYS A 9 12.42 -2.19 -4.28
C LYS A 9 12.06 -2.78 -2.92
N PHE A 10 10.99 -2.32 -2.28
CA PHE A 10 10.74 -2.63 -0.87
C PHE A 10 9.47 -3.45 -0.60
N ILE A 11 8.54 -3.55 -1.55
CA ILE A 11 7.32 -4.35 -1.37
C ILE A 11 7.44 -5.67 -2.13
N HIS A 12 7.33 -6.76 -1.38
CA HIS A 12 7.42 -8.13 -1.90
C HIS A 12 6.15 -8.92 -1.56
N PRO A 13 5.83 -9.99 -2.30
CA PRO A 13 4.76 -10.91 -1.91
C PRO A 13 4.92 -11.41 -0.47
N ASN A 14 3.83 -11.63 0.24
CA ASN A 14 3.80 -12.07 1.66
C ASN A 14 4.33 -11.04 2.68
N SER A 15 4.64 -9.81 2.26
CA SER A 15 5.05 -8.75 3.19
C SER A 15 3.90 -8.33 4.11
N PHE A 16 4.25 -7.89 5.32
CA PHE A 16 3.33 -7.18 6.20
C PHE A 16 3.51 -5.68 6.03
N VAL A 17 2.46 -5.00 5.57
CA VAL A 17 2.51 -3.58 5.19
C VAL A 17 1.57 -2.78 6.07
N PHE A 18 2.12 -1.77 6.74
CA PHE A 18 1.34 -0.77 7.45
C PHE A 18 1.13 0.47 6.57
N PHE A 19 -0.11 0.91 6.43
CA PHE A 19 -0.45 2.14 5.72
C PHE A 19 -0.78 3.27 6.71
N GLY A 20 0.03 4.33 6.70
CA GLY A 20 -0.15 5.50 7.56
C GLY A 20 -1.36 6.39 7.20
N GLY A 21 -1.63 7.37 8.06
CA GLY A 21 -2.73 8.35 7.94
C GLY A 21 -4.01 7.96 8.69
N VAL A 22 -4.76 8.94 9.20
CA VAL A 22 -6.04 8.78 9.92
C VAL A 22 -6.95 9.94 9.53
N GLY A 23 -8.07 9.65 8.86
CA GLY A 23 -8.97 10.65 8.27
C GLY A 23 -8.36 11.38 7.07
N ASN A 24 -7.15 11.92 7.22
CA ASN A 24 -6.36 12.63 6.21
C ASN A 24 -4.99 11.97 6.01
N GLY A 25 -4.28 12.39 4.97
CA GLY A 25 -2.91 11.91 4.69
C GLY A 25 -2.85 10.45 4.23
N MET A 26 -3.91 9.97 3.57
CA MET A 26 -4.00 8.61 3.07
C MET A 26 -2.95 8.36 1.97
N THR A 27 -2.25 7.23 2.09
CA THR A 27 -1.17 6.84 1.17
C THR A 27 -1.70 6.18 -0.12
N PHE A 28 -2.69 6.80 -0.78
CA PHE A 28 -3.31 6.27 -2.00
C PHE A 28 -2.31 6.08 -3.14
N SER A 29 -1.33 6.98 -3.29
CA SER A 29 -0.28 6.86 -4.31
C SER A 29 0.50 5.53 -4.18
N ALA A 30 0.83 5.13 -2.94
CA ALA A 30 1.52 3.87 -2.67
C ALA A 30 0.61 2.66 -2.94
N ALA A 31 -0.65 2.71 -2.49
CA ALA A 31 -1.63 1.64 -2.71
C ALA A 31 -1.88 1.41 -4.23
N HIS A 32 -2.04 2.47 -5.00
CA HIS A 32 -2.25 2.37 -6.46
C HIS A 32 -1.02 1.85 -7.19
N GLU A 33 0.19 2.19 -6.73
CA GLU A 33 1.41 1.63 -7.30
C GLU A 33 1.60 0.15 -6.94
N ILE A 34 1.21 -0.27 -5.74
CA ILE A 34 1.15 -1.68 -5.33
C ILE A 34 0.24 -2.49 -6.27
N ILE A 35 -0.95 -1.95 -6.58
CA ILE A 35 -1.90 -2.54 -7.52
C ILE A 35 -1.31 -2.58 -8.93
N ARG A 36 -0.73 -1.46 -9.40
CA ARG A 36 -0.14 -1.32 -10.74
C ARG A 36 1.01 -2.31 -10.97
N GLN A 37 1.81 -2.58 -9.94
CA GLN A 37 2.90 -3.56 -10.00
C GLN A 37 2.46 -4.99 -9.69
N ASN A 38 1.14 -5.22 -9.55
CA ASN A 38 0.55 -6.53 -9.28
C ASN A 38 1.18 -7.23 -8.07
N LYS A 39 1.51 -6.47 -7.01
CA LYS A 39 1.97 -7.04 -5.74
C LYS A 39 0.76 -7.68 -5.06
N ARG A 40 0.88 -8.95 -4.65
CA ARG A 40 -0.22 -9.77 -4.11
C ARG A 40 0.19 -10.47 -2.82
N ASN A 41 -0.79 -11.08 -2.16
CA ASN A 41 -0.63 -11.81 -0.89
C ASN A 41 0.01 -10.94 0.20
N LEU A 42 -0.35 -9.65 0.25
CA LEU A 42 0.12 -8.76 1.30
C LEU A 42 -0.75 -8.96 2.54
N LYS A 43 -0.14 -9.01 3.71
CA LYS A 43 -0.87 -8.75 4.96
C LYS A 43 -0.85 -7.23 5.13
N VAL A 44 -1.99 -6.61 5.36
CA VAL A 44 -2.09 -5.15 5.43
C VAL A 44 -2.75 -4.71 6.73
N THR A 45 -2.29 -3.59 7.29
CA THR A 45 -2.88 -3.00 8.48
C THR A 45 -2.81 -1.48 8.46
N LYS A 46 -3.67 -0.83 9.25
CA LYS A 46 -3.87 0.63 9.30
C LYS A 46 -4.60 1.01 10.58
N CYS A 47 -4.39 2.24 11.04
CA CYS A 47 -5.06 2.80 12.22
C CYS A 47 -6.58 3.07 12.06
N GLY A 48 -7.17 2.87 10.88
CA GLY A 48 -8.59 3.12 10.61
C GLY A 48 -9.04 2.49 9.29
N GLY A 49 -10.34 2.17 9.18
CA GLY A 49 -10.93 1.60 7.96
C GLY A 49 -11.10 2.62 6.84
N GLY A 50 -11.29 2.15 5.60
CA GLY A 50 -11.60 2.98 4.45
C GLY A 50 -11.36 2.28 3.11
N ILE A 51 -11.88 2.89 2.03
CA ILE A 51 -11.90 2.33 0.66
C ILE A 51 -10.55 1.89 0.10
N MET A 52 -9.43 2.36 0.68
CA MET A 52 -8.09 1.94 0.27
C MET A 52 -7.85 0.44 0.50
N PHE A 53 -8.41 -0.15 1.57
CA PHE A 53 -8.28 -1.59 1.80
C PHE A 53 -9.10 -2.40 0.81
N ASP A 54 -10.28 -1.91 0.43
CA ASP A 54 -11.15 -2.59 -0.54
C ASP A 54 -10.51 -2.72 -1.93
N GLN A 55 -9.47 -1.93 -2.21
CA GLN A 55 -8.73 -1.93 -3.48
C GLN A 55 -7.51 -2.87 -3.50
N LEU A 56 -7.03 -3.35 -2.35
CA LEU A 56 -5.74 -4.04 -2.17
C LEU A 56 -5.88 -5.56 -1.97
#